data_AF-A0AA36JES0-F1
#
_entry.id   AF-A0AA36JES0-F1
#
_cell.length_a   1.000
_cell.length_b   1.000
_cell.length_c   1.000
_cell.angle_alpha   90.00
_cell.angle_beta   90.00
_cell.angle_gamma   90.00
#
_symmetry.space_group_name_H-M   'P 1'
#
loop_
_entity.id
_entity.type
_entity.pdbx_description
1 polymer ?
#
loop_
_entity_poly.entity_id
_entity_poly.type
_entity_poly.pdbx_seq_one_letter_code
_entity_poly.pdbx_strand_id
1 'polypeptide(L)'
;MAESELIVHIEQALWPKGVVRSLSGLLRSLGDKHGNLVIVAQPTKGHILVKGPADKIEEAKPGLRAIIEEQFPDADCPEELQPAEVAAPAAPAAPAPAAAPAAPAPAPVPPAPAPAKAREVAPVQVVIEGHCHARRLRAPFYGTSPDLLWQCVRKSSCFQRPGGVNKKRFSAEPGNLLGLHCQQYSGLAGDRALDVRPKQVGQKRSIELVQSVAKAQLRRRPGSFLVASGLEKCKKKGLRRLDKELLGMSYRPGAHKLARLKYIKIHLSFKKPKPRIQKHK
;
A
#
# COMPACT_ATOMS: atom_id res chain seq x y z
N MET A 1 43.07 -4.91 -1.51
CA MET A 1 42.26 -4.95 -0.27
C MET A 1 41.41 -6.20 -0.38
N ALA A 2 41.69 -7.23 0.43
CA ALA A 2 40.90 -8.46 0.38
C ALA A 2 39.50 -8.16 0.93
N GLU A 3 38.48 -8.32 0.08
CA GLU A 3 37.09 -8.25 0.54
C GLU A 3 36.81 -9.51 1.35
N SER A 4 36.48 -9.33 2.63
CA SER A 4 36.07 -10.42 3.51
C SER A 4 34.55 -10.53 3.50
N GLU A 5 34.05 -11.76 3.52
CA GLU A 5 32.63 -12.07 3.53
C GLU A 5 32.29 -12.82 4.82
N LEU A 6 31.35 -12.28 5.59
CA LEU A 6 30.77 -12.93 6.77
C LEU A 6 29.31 -13.28 6.46
N ILE A 7 28.95 -14.55 6.65
CA ILE A 7 27.59 -15.07 6.45
C ILE A 7 27.09 -15.49 7.81
N VAL A 8 25.98 -14.90 8.27
CA VAL A 8 25.34 -15.27 9.53
C VAL A 8 24.09 -16.08 9.21
N HIS A 9 24.06 -17.35 9.60
CA HIS A 9 22.93 -18.24 9.36
C HIS A 9 21.80 -18.03 10.39
N ILE A 10 20.56 -17.92 9.91
CA ILE A 10 19.34 -17.79 10.73
C ILE A 10 18.26 -18.66 10.09
N GLU A 11 17.67 -19.58 10.85
CA GLU A 11 16.64 -20.48 10.33
C GLU A 11 15.51 -19.73 9.60
N GLN A 12 15.13 -20.24 8.44
CA GLN A 12 14.12 -19.60 7.59
C GLN A 12 12.74 -19.48 8.27
N ALA A 13 12.41 -20.39 9.18
CA ALA A 13 11.16 -20.38 9.92
C ALA A 13 11.02 -19.13 10.83
N LEU A 14 12.13 -18.60 11.30
CA LEU A 14 12.20 -17.46 12.22
C LEU A 14 12.12 -16.10 11.49
N TRP A 15 11.76 -16.05 10.20
CA TRP A 15 11.64 -14.81 9.44
C TRP A 15 10.18 -14.34 9.26
N PRO A 16 9.64 -13.49 10.16
CA PRO A 16 8.34 -12.89 9.94
C PRO A 16 8.35 -11.98 8.70
N LYS A 17 7.27 -12.01 7.91
CA LYS A 17 7.11 -11.18 6.70
C LYS A 17 7.21 -9.67 6.96
N GLY A 18 7.04 -9.23 8.21
CA GLY A 18 7.16 -7.84 8.63
C GLY A 18 8.60 -7.41 8.99
N VAL A 19 9.41 -8.31 9.54
CA VAL A 19 10.74 -8.02 10.11
C VAL A 19 11.76 -7.62 9.04
N VAL A 20 11.69 -8.23 7.85
CA VAL A 20 12.62 -7.91 6.74
C VAL A 20 12.63 -6.42 6.41
N ARG A 21 11.49 -5.74 6.53
CA ARG A 21 11.34 -4.34 6.15
C ARG A 21 11.93 -3.38 7.20
N SER A 22 11.80 -3.69 8.50
CA SER A 22 12.45 -2.93 9.57
C SER A 22 13.96 -3.21 9.61
N LEU A 23 14.33 -4.49 9.51
CA LEU A 23 15.71 -4.96 9.59
C LEU A 23 16.61 -4.33 8.52
N SER A 24 16.13 -4.20 7.28
CA SER A 24 16.90 -3.59 6.19
C SER A 24 17.35 -2.14 6.47
N GLY A 25 16.58 -1.38 7.25
CA GLY A 25 16.94 -0.01 7.66
C GLY A 25 18.01 0.01 8.73
N LEU A 26 17.88 -0.87 9.74
CA LEU A 26 18.85 -1.01 10.83
C LEU A 26 20.20 -1.48 10.31
N LEU A 27 20.22 -2.53 9.47
CA LEU A 27 21.44 -3.06 8.87
C LEU A 27 22.16 -2.01 8.00
N ARG A 28 21.41 -1.18 7.27
CA ARG A 28 21.99 -0.08 6.49
C ARG A 28 22.63 0.96 7.41
N SER A 29 21.92 1.39 8.45
CA SER A 29 22.46 2.38 9.41
C SER A 29 23.71 1.88 10.13
N LEU A 30 23.80 0.56 10.38
CA LEU A 30 24.98 -0.06 10.95
C LEU A 30 26.13 -0.11 9.94
N GLY A 31 25.86 -0.46 8.68
CA GLY A 31 26.86 -0.43 7.62
C GLY A 31 27.44 0.97 7.39
N ASP A 32 26.62 2.01 7.48
CA ASP A 32 27.05 3.41 7.34
C ASP A 32 27.97 3.82 8.50
N LYS A 33 27.69 3.38 9.73
CA LYS A 33 28.51 3.68 10.93
C LYS A 33 29.91 3.08 10.86
N HIS A 34 30.05 1.87 10.33
CA HIS A 34 31.34 1.15 10.25
C HIS A 34 32.03 1.35 8.89
N GLY A 35 31.74 2.47 8.20
CA GLY A 35 32.47 2.91 7.02
C GLY A 35 32.05 2.20 5.73
N ASN A 36 30.73 2.20 5.47
CA ASN A 36 30.05 1.71 4.26
C ASN A 36 30.15 0.20 4.02
N LEU A 37 29.92 -0.60 5.06
CA LEU A 37 29.77 -2.05 4.91
C LEU A 37 28.49 -2.37 4.13
N VAL A 38 28.54 -3.39 3.28
CA VAL A 38 27.36 -3.89 2.57
C VAL A 38 26.74 -5.02 3.39
N ILE A 39 25.67 -4.70 4.11
CA ILE A 39 24.93 -5.65 4.95
C ILE A 39 23.56 -5.91 4.33
N VAL A 40 23.31 -7.16 3.92
CA VAL A 40 22.09 -7.55 3.18
C VAL A 40 21.45 -8.78 3.82
N ALA A 41 20.19 -8.64 4.23
CA ALA A 41 19.36 -9.76 4.65
C ALA A 41 18.83 -10.56 3.44
N GLN A 42 19.04 -11.88 3.43
CA GLN A 42 18.54 -12.80 2.40
C GLN A 42 17.50 -13.77 2.99
N PRO A 43 16.23 -13.37 3.16
CA PRO A 43 15.21 -14.19 3.82
C PRO A 43 14.89 -15.48 3.05
N THR A 44 15.10 -15.51 1.74
CA THR A 44 14.92 -16.72 0.93
C THR A 44 15.97 -17.78 1.22
N LYS A 45 17.15 -17.38 1.71
CA LYS A 45 18.27 -18.28 2.01
C LYS A 45 18.52 -18.46 3.51
N GLY A 46 17.80 -17.73 4.37
CA GLY A 46 17.97 -17.79 5.83
C GLY A 46 19.36 -17.33 6.29
N HIS A 47 19.89 -16.24 5.72
CA HIS A 47 21.15 -15.67 6.24
C HIS A 47 21.24 -14.16 6.03
N ILE A 48 22.13 -13.53 6.80
CA ILE A 48 22.55 -12.14 6.64
C ILE A 48 23.97 -12.15 6.10
N LEU A 49 24.17 -11.48 4.96
CA LEU A 49 25.47 -11.35 4.30
C LEU A 49 26.09 -10.00 4.63
N VAL A 50 27.31 -10.00 5.14
CA VAL A 50 28.13 -8.81 5.41
C VAL A 50 29.37 -8.87 4.51
N LYS A 51 29.55 -7.85 3.67
CA LYS A 51 30.75 -7.71 2.83
C LYS A 51 31.50 -6.42 3.16
N GLY A 52 32.81 -6.53 3.30
CA GLY A 52 33.68 -5.38 3.54
C GLY A 52 35.10 -5.75 3.98
N PRO A 53 35.89 -4.75 4.41
CA PRO A 53 37.21 -4.97 4.99
C PRO A 53 37.11 -5.73 6.32
N ALA A 54 38.00 -6.69 6.57
CA ALA A 54 37.96 -7.58 7.75
C ALA A 54 37.89 -6.80 9.08
N ASP A 55 38.71 -5.77 9.24
CA ASP A 55 38.79 -4.98 10.49
C ASP A 55 37.43 -4.36 10.86
N LYS A 56 36.73 -3.83 9.86
CA LYS A 56 35.40 -3.21 10.03
C LYS A 56 34.30 -4.23 10.27
N ILE A 57 34.46 -5.45 9.76
CA ILE A 57 33.49 -6.54 10.00
C ILE A 57 33.54 -6.95 11.47
N GLU A 58 34.73 -7.08 12.05
CA GLU A 58 34.90 -7.40 13.47
C GLU A 58 34.29 -6.32 14.39
N GLU A 59 34.51 -5.03 14.09
CA GLU A 59 33.89 -3.93 14.81
C GLU A 59 32.34 -3.91 14.72
N ALA A 60 31.79 -4.43 13.61
CA ALA A 60 30.36 -4.46 13.35
C ALA A 60 29.63 -5.66 13.99
N LYS A 61 30.34 -6.73 14.36
CA LYS A 61 29.77 -7.93 15.01
C LYS A 61 28.92 -7.65 16.26
N PRO A 62 29.35 -6.83 17.24
CA PRO A 62 28.54 -6.58 18.44
C PRO A 62 27.22 -5.85 18.13
N GLY A 63 27.25 -4.90 17.18
CA GLY A 63 26.03 -4.20 16.76
C GLY A 63 25.08 -5.12 15.98
N LEU A 64 25.61 -6.02 15.15
CA LEU A 64 24.82 -7.04 14.47
C LEU A 64 24.15 -8.00 15.46
N ARG A 65 24.87 -8.43 16.50
CA ARG A 65 24.33 -9.27 17.57
C ARG A 65 23.14 -8.62 18.27
N ALA A 66 23.25 -7.34 18.65
CA ALA A 66 22.17 -6.62 19.31
C ALA A 66 20.90 -6.53 18.45
N ILE A 67 21.06 -6.29 17.14
CA ILE A 67 19.94 -6.25 16.19
C ILE A 67 19.30 -7.64 16.04
N ILE A 68 20.10 -8.70 16.01
CA ILE A 68 19.58 -10.07 15.88
C ILE A 68 18.80 -10.46 17.14
N GLU A 69 19.31 -10.18 18.32
CA GLU A 69 18.64 -10.47 19.60
C GLU A 69 17.32 -9.69 19.75
N GLU A 70 17.27 -8.42 19.32
CA GLU A 70 16.04 -7.62 19.35
C GLU A 70 14.98 -8.11 18.34
N GLN A 71 15.40 -8.52 17.13
CA GLN A 71 14.48 -8.90 16.06
C GLN A 71 14.12 -10.39 16.04
N PHE A 72 14.94 -11.25 16.65
CA PHE A 72 14.82 -12.70 16.66
C PHE A 72 15.07 -13.25 18.08
N PRO A 73 14.16 -13.00 19.05
CA PRO A 73 14.34 -13.45 20.45
C PRO A 73 14.36 -14.98 20.61
N ASP A 74 13.79 -15.71 19.64
CA ASP A 74 13.71 -17.18 19.67
C ASP A 74 14.83 -17.86 18.86
N ALA A 75 15.77 -17.10 18.27
CA ALA A 75 16.87 -17.68 17.51
C ALA A 75 18.06 -17.99 18.43
N ASP A 76 18.58 -19.22 18.35
CA ASP A 76 19.86 -19.56 18.97
C ASP A 76 20.95 -18.66 18.40
N CYS A 77 21.70 -17.98 19.27
CA CYS A 77 22.70 -17.00 18.86
C CYS A 77 23.83 -17.74 18.10
N PRO A 78 24.04 -17.46 16.80
CA PRO A 78 24.97 -18.25 16.01
C PRO A 78 26.40 -18.09 16.54
N GLU A 79 27.09 -19.22 16.68
CA GLU A 79 28.44 -19.38 17.25
C GLU A 79 29.50 -18.48 16.57
N GLU A 80 29.26 -18.12 15.30
CA GLU A 80 30.09 -17.26 14.46
C GLU A 80 30.20 -15.79 14.93
N LEU A 81 29.29 -15.36 15.82
CA LEU A 81 29.29 -14.03 16.45
C LEU A 81 29.92 -14.03 17.84
N GLN A 82 30.43 -15.17 18.32
CA GLN A 82 31.18 -15.19 19.56
C GLN A 82 32.54 -14.50 19.32
N PRO A 83 32.91 -13.48 20.12
CA PRO A 83 34.25 -12.94 20.05
C PRO A 83 35.22 -14.09 20.32
N ALA A 84 36.23 -14.26 19.47
CA ALA A 84 37.28 -15.26 19.67
C ALA A 84 37.75 -15.16 21.12
N GLU A 85 37.64 -16.26 21.84
CA GLU A 85 37.91 -16.37 23.27
C GLU A 85 39.38 -15.98 23.52
N VAL A 86 39.60 -14.70 23.80
CA VAL A 86 40.89 -14.19 24.26
C VAL A 86 41.03 -14.68 25.69
N ALA A 87 41.99 -15.56 25.88
CA ALA A 87 42.51 -15.98 27.16
C ALA A 87 42.58 -14.79 28.13
N ALA A 88 42.01 -14.99 29.31
CA ALA A 88 42.07 -14.08 30.43
C ALA A 88 43.49 -13.57 30.70
N PRO A 89 43.64 -12.26 30.96
CA PRO A 89 44.25 -11.92 32.24
C PRO A 89 43.49 -10.81 32.99
N ALA A 90 43.28 -11.11 34.27
CA ALA A 90 43.40 -10.24 35.44
C ALA A 90 42.96 -8.77 35.35
N ALA A 91 41.91 -8.47 36.12
CA ALA A 91 41.61 -7.17 36.71
C ALA A 91 42.84 -6.60 37.48
N PRO A 92 42.99 -5.26 37.66
CA PRO A 92 42.19 -4.60 38.70
C PRO A 92 41.87 -3.09 38.50
N ALA A 93 40.99 -2.64 39.40
CA ALA A 93 40.93 -1.32 40.06
C ALA A 93 40.21 -0.14 39.36
N ALA A 94 39.11 0.26 40.01
CA ALA A 94 38.49 1.58 39.96
C ALA A 94 39.45 2.68 40.48
N PRO A 95 39.24 3.97 40.13
CA PRO A 95 38.44 4.82 41.02
C PRO A 95 37.58 5.91 40.31
N ALA A 96 36.50 6.31 40.98
CA ALA A 96 35.81 7.61 40.80
C ALA A 96 36.51 8.68 41.70
N PRO A 97 36.08 9.96 41.84
CA PRO A 97 35.05 10.77 41.13
C PRO A 97 35.52 12.23 40.79
N ALA A 98 34.79 12.99 39.95
CA ALA A 98 34.75 14.48 39.92
C ALA A 98 33.69 14.95 38.90
N ALA A 99 32.56 15.54 39.33
CA ALA A 99 32.33 16.97 39.61
C ALA A 99 31.88 17.81 38.37
N ALA A 100 30.66 18.34 38.49
CA ALA A 100 29.87 19.37 37.78
C ALA A 100 30.65 20.50 37.01
N PRO A 101 30.05 21.34 36.11
CA PRO A 101 28.68 21.88 36.21
C PRO A 101 27.89 22.16 34.89
N ALA A 102 26.68 22.64 35.13
CA ALA A 102 25.61 23.06 34.23
C ALA A 102 25.95 24.23 33.27
N ALA A 103 25.25 24.27 32.13
CA ALA A 103 24.96 25.49 31.38
C ALA A 103 23.75 25.29 30.42
N PRO A 104 23.02 26.36 30.04
CA PRO A 104 21.57 26.36 29.90
C PRO A 104 21.01 26.26 28.48
N ALA A 105 19.71 25.96 28.43
CA ALA A 105 18.84 25.98 27.26
C ALA A 105 18.76 27.34 26.55
N PRO A 106 18.67 27.36 25.20
CA PRO A 106 18.09 28.48 24.48
C PRO A 106 16.59 28.26 24.19
N ALA A 107 15.82 29.29 24.53
CA ALA A 107 14.37 29.42 24.34
C ALA A 107 13.95 29.47 22.85
N PRO A 108 12.67 29.19 22.55
CA PRO A 108 12.12 29.13 21.20
C PRO A 108 11.90 30.51 20.56
N VAL A 109 12.24 30.60 19.27
CA VAL A 109 11.98 31.76 18.40
C VAL A 109 10.50 31.78 17.96
N PRO A 110 9.78 32.90 18.09
CA PRO A 110 8.40 33.03 17.59
C PRO A 110 8.35 33.23 16.06
N PRO A 111 7.41 32.59 15.33
CA PRO A 111 7.20 32.87 13.92
C PRO A 111 6.35 34.14 13.71
N ALA A 112 6.83 35.02 12.83
CA ALA A 112 6.10 36.20 12.37
C ALA A 112 4.91 35.84 11.45
N PRO A 113 3.83 36.64 11.46
CA PRO A 113 2.61 36.39 10.70
C PRO A 113 2.73 36.72 9.20
N ALA A 114 2.03 35.93 8.39
CA ALA A 114 1.98 36.00 6.94
C ALA A 114 1.31 37.28 6.39
N PRO A 115 1.71 37.76 5.18
CA PRO A 115 0.86 38.62 4.38
C PRO A 115 -0.15 37.80 3.56
N ALA A 116 -1.42 38.14 3.71
CA ALA A 116 -2.54 37.61 2.93
C ALA A 116 -2.39 37.99 1.45
N LYS A 117 -2.45 36.98 0.56
CA LYS A 117 -2.71 37.18 -0.88
C LYS A 117 -4.01 36.52 -1.28
N ALA A 118 -4.78 37.28 -2.04
CA ALA A 118 -6.11 36.98 -2.52
C ALA A 118 -6.16 35.81 -3.52
N ARG A 119 -7.12 34.91 -3.27
CA ARG A 119 -8.07 34.27 -4.20
C ARG A 119 -7.62 34.02 -5.66
N GLU A 120 -7.43 32.75 -6.00
CA GLU A 120 -7.78 32.19 -7.31
C GLU A 120 -8.44 30.81 -7.09
N VAL A 121 -9.65 30.61 -7.63
CA VAL A 121 -10.44 29.38 -7.46
C VAL A 121 -9.92 28.32 -8.44
N ALA A 122 -8.95 27.54 -7.97
CA ALA A 122 -8.47 26.34 -8.64
C ALA A 122 -9.44 25.15 -8.42
N PRO A 123 -9.55 24.19 -9.36
CA PRO A 123 -10.44 23.04 -9.24
C PRO A 123 -10.08 22.23 -8.01
N VAL A 124 -11.08 21.92 -7.18
CA VAL A 124 -10.98 21.11 -5.96
C VAL A 124 -10.37 19.74 -6.29
N GLN A 125 -9.05 19.65 -6.25
CA GLN A 125 -8.34 18.40 -6.07
C GLN A 125 -8.53 18.05 -4.60
N VAL A 126 -9.48 17.17 -4.33
CA VAL A 126 -9.56 16.55 -3.00
C VAL A 126 -8.34 15.63 -2.88
N VAL A 127 -7.23 16.19 -2.43
CA VAL A 127 -6.10 15.45 -1.90
C VAL A 127 -6.60 14.88 -0.57
N ILE A 128 -7.19 13.69 -0.61
CA ILE A 128 -7.43 12.91 0.61
C ILE A 128 -6.10 12.27 0.98
N GLU A 129 -5.22 13.04 1.60
CA GLU A 129 -4.17 12.50 2.45
C GLU A 129 -4.83 11.99 3.73
N GLY A 130 -5.06 10.68 3.76
CA GLY A 130 -5.80 10.01 4.81
C GLY A 130 -5.34 8.57 4.92
N HIS A 131 -4.30 8.42 5.74
CA HIS A 131 -3.77 7.24 6.43
C HIS A 131 -4.58 5.93 6.38
N CYS A 132 -3.80 4.86 6.21
CA CYS A 132 -4.17 3.46 6.24
C CYS A 132 -4.90 3.06 7.53
N HIS A 133 -6.20 2.82 7.42
CA HIS A 133 -6.87 1.87 8.30
C HIS A 133 -7.34 0.70 7.44
N ALA A 134 -6.80 -0.48 7.71
CA ALA A 134 -7.43 -1.74 7.31
C ALA A 134 -8.92 -1.60 7.63
N ARG A 135 -9.75 -1.53 6.59
CA ARG A 135 -11.20 -1.33 6.77
C ARG A 135 -11.73 -2.60 7.43
N ARG A 136 -11.78 -2.61 8.77
CA ARG A 136 -12.48 -3.62 9.60
C ARG A 136 -13.80 -3.94 8.90
N LEU A 137 -14.18 -5.22 8.88
CA LEU A 137 -15.46 -5.68 8.36
C LEU A 137 -16.56 -4.82 8.99
N ARG A 138 -17.11 -3.89 8.19
CA ARG A 138 -18.00 -2.82 8.66
C ARG A 138 -19.43 -3.33 8.59
N ALA A 139 -20.23 -2.85 9.53
CA ALA A 139 -21.68 -3.07 9.62
C ALA A 139 -22.37 -3.00 8.25
N PRO A 140 -23.40 -3.85 8.03
CA PRO A 140 -24.06 -4.00 6.75
C PRO A 140 -24.62 -2.67 6.22
N PHE A 141 -24.62 -2.56 4.89
CA PHE A 141 -25.21 -1.45 4.15
C PHE A 141 -26.69 -1.31 4.55
N TYR A 142 -27.15 -0.10 4.88
CA TYR A 142 -28.51 0.18 5.39
C TYR A 142 -28.96 -0.48 6.71
N GLY A 143 -28.08 -1.19 7.43
CA GLY A 143 -28.54 -2.01 8.56
C GLY A 143 -29.37 -3.22 8.12
N THR A 144 -29.39 -3.53 6.81
CA THR A 144 -30.05 -4.69 6.22
C THR A 144 -29.02 -5.58 5.56
N SER A 145 -29.24 -6.90 5.57
CA SER A 145 -28.29 -7.81 4.91
C SER A 145 -28.29 -7.57 3.39
N PRO A 146 -27.12 -7.65 2.72
CA PRO A 146 -27.03 -7.51 1.27
C PRO A 146 -27.88 -8.57 0.54
N ASP A 147 -28.06 -9.74 1.15
CA ASP A 147 -28.90 -10.82 0.64
C ASP A 147 -30.38 -10.43 0.65
N LEU A 148 -30.87 -9.84 1.75
CA LEU A 148 -32.25 -9.36 1.82
C LEU A 148 -32.51 -8.28 0.76
N LEU A 149 -31.60 -7.31 0.63
CA LEU A 149 -31.73 -6.27 -0.38
C LEU A 149 -31.73 -6.85 -1.79
N TRP A 150 -30.91 -7.87 -2.06
CA TRP A 150 -30.92 -8.58 -3.33
C TRP A 150 -32.24 -9.32 -3.59
N GLN A 151 -32.82 -9.97 -2.59
CA GLN A 151 -34.13 -10.64 -2.74
C GLN A 151 -35.22 -9.65 -3.19
N CYS A 152 -35.19 -8.42 -2.68
CA CYS A 152 -36.10 -7.34 -3.08
C CYS A 152 -35.83 -6.86 -4.51
N VAL A 153 -34.56 -6.62 -4.86
CA VAL A 153 -34.16 -5.94 -6.10
C VAL A 153 -34.04 -6.90 -7.30
N ARG A 154 -33.85 -8.20 -7.07
CA ARG A 154 -33.53 -9.17 -8.14
C ARG A 154 -34.62 -9.33 -9.21
N LYS A 155 -35.90 -9.11 -8.89
CA LYS A 155 -37.03 -9.27 -9.85
C LYS A 155 -37.63 -7.96 -10.36
N SER A 156 -37.55 -6.88 -9.58
CA SER A 156 -38.33 -5.64 -9.80
C SER A 156 -37.50 -4.36 -9.93
N SER A 157 -36.17 -4.47 -10.08
CA SER A 157 -35.31 -3.29 -10.21
C SER A 157 -35.53 -2.55 -11.53
N CYS A 158 -35.72 -1.22 -11.45
CA CYS A 158 -35.85 -0.34 -12.61
C CYS A 158 -34.56 -0.24 -13.44
N PHE A 159 -33.41 -0.64 -12.88
CA PHE A 159 -32.14 -0.68 -13.59
C PHE A 159 -32.00 -1.93 -14.47
N GLN A 160 -32.89 -2.92 -14.32
CA GLN A 160 -32.87 -4.12 -15.15
C GLN A 160 -33.12 -3.76 -16.61
N ARG A 161 -32.28 -4.30 -17.48
CA ARG A 161 -32.43 -4.22 -18.92
C ARG A 161 -32.61 -5.63 -19.47
N PRO A 162 -33.59 -5.85 -20.36
CA PRO A 162 -33.77 -7.15 -20.98
C PRO A 162 -32.49 -7.53 -21.72
N GLY A 163 -32.05 -8.78 -21.52
CA GLY A 163 -31.01 -9.36 -22.36
C GLY A 163 -31.58 -9.60 -23.75
N GLY A 164 -30.89 -9.14 -24.78
CA GLY A 164 -31.22 -9.52 -26.16
C GLY A 164 -30.92 -11.00 -26.41
N VAL A 165 -30.22 -11.28 -27.51
CA VAL A 165 -29.97 -12.64 -28.03
C VAL A 165 -29.43 -13.64 -26.99
N ASN A 166 -28.61 -13.18 -26.04
CA ASN A 166 -27.96 -14.06 -25.06
C ASN A 166 -28.79 -14.38 -23.80
N LYS A 167 -30.03 -13.89 -23.69
CA LYS A 167 -30.94 -14.04 -22.51
C LYS A 167 -30.36 -13.64 -21.14
N LYS A 168 -29.13 -13.12 -21.08
CA LYS A 168 -28.49 -12.61 -19.85
C LYS A 168 -29.14 -11.31 -19.42
N ARG A 169 -29.56 -11.22 -18.16
CA ARG A 169 -30.11 -9.97 -17.60
C ARG A 169 -28.99 -8.97 -17.34
N PHE A 170 -29.14 -7.76 -17.88
CA PHE A 170 -28.21 -6.66 -17.65
C PHE A 170 -28.79 -5.66 -16.65
N SER A 171 -27.93 -4.89 -16.01
CA SER A 171 -28.28 -3.84 -15.06
C SER A 171 -27.51 -2.57 -15.40
N ALA A 172 -28.23 -1.45 -15.46
CA ALA A 172 -27.68 -0.11 -15.69
C ALA A 172 -27.45 0.66 -14.38
N GLU A 173 -27.35 -0.05 -13.25
CA GLU A 173 -27.16 0.58 -11.94
C GLU A 173 -25.77 1.26 -11.83
N PRO A 174 -25.67 2.39 -11.12
CA PRO A 174 -24.37 2.99 -10.82
C PRO A 174 -23.58 2.06 -9.88
N GLY A 175 -22.27 1.96 -10.09
CA GLY A 175 -21.43 1.12 -9.22
C GLY A 175 -21.36 -0.36 -9.63
N ASN A 176 -21.87 -0.72 -10.82
CA ASN A 176 -21.78 -2.08 -11.37
C ASN A 176 -20.65 -2.24 -12.39
N LEU A 177 -19.68 -3.07 -12.02
CA LEU A 177 -18.48 -3.27 -12.82
C LEU A 177 -18.75 -3.95 -14.17
N LEU A 178 -19.62 -4.97 -14.22
CA LEU A 178 -19.83 -5.76 -15.45
C LEU A 178 -21.12 -5.39 -16.19
N GLY A 179 -21.99 -4.58 -15.60
CA GLY A 179 -23.33 -4.31 -16.10
C GLY A 179 -24.25 -5.54 -16.09
N LEU A 180 -23.87 -6.61 -15.38
CA LEU A 180 -24.68 -7.81 -15.24
C LEU A 180 -25.62 -7.66 -14.04
N HIS A 181 -26.86 -8.11 -14.17
CA HIS A 181 -27.81 -8.14 -13.07
C HIS A 181 -27.52 -9.33 -12.15
N CYS A 182 -26.53 -9.16 -11.27
CA CYS A 182 -26.08 -10.16 -10.31
C CYS A 182 -25.69 -9.46 -9.01
N GLN A 183 -26.05 -10.07 -7.86
CA GLN A 183 -25.77 -9.54 -6.53
C GLN A 183 -24.31 -9.15 -6.35
N GLN A 184 -23.38 -9.98 -6.82
CA GLN A 184 -21.95 -9.74 -6.68
C GLN A 184 -21.56 -8.39 -7.31
N TYR A 185 -22.08 -8.05 -8.48
CA TYR A 185 -21.69 -6.82 -9.17
C TYR A 185 -22.63 -5.65 -8.91
N SER A 186 -23.68 -5.85 -8.12
CA SER A 186 -24.65 -4.80 -7.83
C SER A 186 -24.03 -3.68 -6.99
N GLY A 187 -24.29 -2.44 -7.41
CA GLY A 187 -23.88 -1.25 -6.67
C GLY A 187 -24.83 -0.91 -5.52
N LEU A 188 -26.07 -1.41 -5.60
CA LEU A 188 -27.11 -1.23 -4.57
C LEU A 188 -27.10 -2.37 -3.55
N ALA A 189 -27.08 -3.62 -4.02
CA ALA A 189 -27.18 -4.81 -3.16
C ALA A 189 -25.83 -5.40 -2.74
N GLY A 190 -24.72 -4.96 -3.34
CA GLY A 190 -23.39 -5.42 -2.96
C GLY A 190 -22.87 -4.71 -1.70
N ASP A 191 -22.06 -5.40 -0.90
CA ASP A 191 -21.38 -4.81 0.27
C ASP A 191 -20.47 -3.62 -0.11
N ARG A 192 -19.80 -3.74 -1.26
CA ARG A 192 -18.84 -2.76 -1.78
C ARG A 192 -19.06 -2.52 -3.27
N ALA A 193 -19.71 -1.39 -3.58
CA ALA A 193 -19.88 -0.90 -4.93
C ALA A 193 -18.52 -0.55 -5.55
N LEU A 194 -18.28 -1.03 -6.78
CA LEU A 194 -17.03 -0.79 -7.49
C LEU A 194 -17.32 -0.67 -8.99
N ASP A 195 -16.91 0.43 -9.58
CA ASP A 195 -17.05 0.66 -11.01
C ASP A 195 -15.88 1.45 -11.58
N VAL A 196 -15.60 1.26 -12.86
CA VAL A 196 -14.67 2.07 -13.65
C VAL A 196 -15.46 2.58 -14.83
N ARG A 197 -15.61 3.90 -14.95
CA ARG A 197 -16.45 4.50 -16.00
C ARG A 197 -15.75 5.66 -16.70
N PRO A 198 -16.03 5.87 -18.00
CA PRO A 198 -15.62 7.10 -18.66
C PRO A 198 -16.47 8.27 -18.13
N LYS A 199 -15.83 9.42 -17.94
CA LYS A 199 -16.47 10.69 -17.63
C LYS A 199 -16.17 11.68 -18.74
N GLN A 200 -17.16 12.43 -19.16
CA GLN A 200 -16.98 13.52 -20.10
C GLN A 200 -17.22 14.83 -19.38
N VAL A 201 -16.22 15.71 -19.38
CA VAL A 201 -16.29 17.07 -18.84
C VAL A 201 -16.07 18.01 -20.03
N GLY A 202 -17.16 18.50 -20.60
CA GLY A 202 -17.14 19.25 -21.87
C GLY A 202 -16.59 18.40 -23.01
N GLN A 203 -15.53 18.87 -23.67
CA GLN A 203 -14.84 18.12 -24.73
C GLN A 203 -13.82 17.10 -24.19
N LYS A 204 -13.40 17.24 -22.93
CA LYS A 204 -12.38 16.37 -22.33
C LYS A 204 -13.04 15.11 -21.79
N ARG A 205 -12.61 13.95 -22.29
CA ARG A 205 -12.92 12.65 -21.67
C ARG A 205 -11.91 12.34 -20.57
N SER A 206 -12.32 11.73 -19.48
CA SER A 206 -11.47 11.20 -18.40
C SER A 206 -12.00 9.84 -17.96
N ILE A 207 -11.23 9.11 -17.16
CA ILE A 207 -11.66 7.83 -16.58
C ILE A 207 -11.78 8.07 -15.08
N GLU A 208 -12.83 7.57 -14.46
CA GLU A 208 -12.98 7.61 -13.01
C GLU A 208 -13.23 6.22 -12.43
N LEU A 209 -12.66 6.01 -11.25
CA LEU A 209 -12.91 4.87 -10.38
C LEU A 209 -13.99 5.27 -9.38
N VAL A 210 -15.10 4.56 -9.36
CA VAL A 210 -16.21 4.80 -8.44
C VAL A 210 -16.21 3.70 -7.38
N GLN A 211 -16.19 4.11 -6.12
CA GLN A 211 -16.21 3.20 -4.98
C GLN A 211 -17.26 3.63 -3.95
N SER A 212 -17.74 2.69 -3.14
CA SER A 212 -18.53 3.04 -1.96
C SER A 212 -17.68 3.72 -0.89
N VAL A 213 -18.28 4.71 -0.22
CA VAL A 213 -17.60 5.44 0.85
C VAL A 213 -17.30 4.53 2.04
N ALA A 214 -16.13 4.76 2.66
CA ALA A 214 -15.74 4.07 3.87
C ALA A 214 -16.69 4.40 5.02
N LYS A 215 -16.87 5.71 5.31
CA LYS A 215 -17.64 6.27 6.43
C LYS A 215 -19.10 5.76 6.42
N ALA A 216 -19.50 5.07 7.48
CA ALA A 216 -20.82 4.44 7.58
C ALA A 216 -21.97 5.46 7.54
N GLN A 217 -21.79 6.63 8.16
CA GLN A 217 -22.80 7.70 8.15
C GLN A 217 -23.11 8.21 6.73
N LEU A 218 -22.09 8.28 5.85
CA LEU A 218 -22.27 8.71 4.46
C LEU A 218 -22.97 7.65 3.61
N ARG A 219 -22.97 6.38 4.03
CA ARG A 219 -23.64 5.29 3.31
C ARG A 219 -25.16 5.41 3.33
N ARG A 220 -25.74 6.03 4.37
CA ARG A 220 -27.18 6.29 4.46
C ARG A 220 -27.60 7.53 3.66
N ARG A 221 -26.65 8.27 3.08
CA ARG A 221 -26.89 9.50 2.34
C ARG A 221 -26.69 9.22 0.85
N PRO A 222 -27.76 9.09 0.06
CA PRO A 222 -27.65 8.66 -1.34
C PRO A 222 -26.74 9.59 -2.17
N GLY A 223 -26.76 10.90 -1.91
CA GLY A 223 -25.94 11.88 -2.64
C GLY A 223 -24.43 11.78 -2.37
N SER A 224 -24.00 11.14 -1.28
CA SER A 224 -22.58 11.02 -0.91
C SER A 224 -22.14 9.57 -0.67
N PHE A 225 -22.94 8.59 -1.07
CA PHE A 225 -22.64 7.17 -0.92
C PHE A 225 -21.50 6.68 -1.83
N LEU A 226 -21.34 7.28 -3.00
CA LEU A 226 -20.31 6.93 -3.98
C LEU A 226 -19.25 8.03 -4.04
N VAL A 227 -17.98 7.64 -3.99
CA VAL A 227 -16.83 8.51 -4.23
C VAL A 227 -16.24 8.17 -5.59
N ALA A 228 -16.05 9.19 -6.41
CA ALA A 228 -15.40 9.09 -7.70
C ALA A 228 -13.98 9.64 -7.60
N SER A 229 -13.00 8.80 -7.92
CA SER A 229 -11.59 9.14 -7.98
C SER A 229 -11.13 9.19 -9.44
N GLY A 230 -10.46 10.26 -9.85
CA GLY A 230 -9.91 10.37 -11.19
C GLY A 230 -8.80 9.35 -11.43
N LEU A 231 -8.90 8.61 -12.55
CA LEU A 231 -7.84 7.75 -13.05
C LEU A 231 -7.15 8.42 -14.24
N GLU A 232 -5.83 8.28 -14.27
CA GLU A 232 -5.06 8.75 -15.40
C GLU A 232 -5.37 7.96 -16.68
N LYS A 233 -5.30 8.65 -17.82
CA LYS A 233 -5.43 8.02 -19.15
C LYS A 233 -4.23 7.18 -19.55
N CYS A 234 -3.05 7.44 -18.99
CA CYS A 234 -1.88 6.64 -19.30
C CYS A 234 -2.08 5.22 -18.78
N LYS A 235 -2.13 4.22 -19.68
CA LYS A 235 -2.41 2.81 -19.33
C LYS A 235 -1.59 2.30 -18.16
N LYS A 236 -0.28 2.57 -18.15
CA LYS A 236 0.64 2.11 -17.09
C LYS A 236 0.31 2.78 -15.74
N LYS A 237 0.11 4.10 -15.73
CA LYS A 237 -0.15 4.87 -14.50
C LYS A 237 -1.55 4.62 -13.96
N GLY A 238 -2.57 4.55 -14.81
CA GLY A 238 -3.94 4.23 -14.43
C GLY A 238 -4.08 2.82 -13.85
N LEU A 239 -3.44 1.81 -14.46
CA LEU A 239 -3.41 0.46 -13.89
C LEU A 239 -2.68 0.42 -12.55
N ARG A 240 -1.52 1.09 -12.41
CA ARG A 240 -0.80 1.19 -11.13
C ARG A 240 -1.65 1.84 -10.04
N ARG A 241 -2.38 2.92 -10.36
CA ARG A 241 -3.27 3.56 -9.38
C ARG A 241 -4.42 2.63 -8.98
N LEU A 242 -5.03 1.95 -9.95
CA LEU A 242 -6.12 1.00 -9.71
C LEU A 242 -5.64 -0.17 -8.83
N ASP A 243 -4.43 -0.66 -9.04
CA ASP A 243 -3.83 -1.71 -8.21
C ASP A 243 -3.55 -1.24 -6.78
N LYS A 244 -3.03 -0.02 -6.61
CA LYS A 244 -2.83 0.59 -5.30
C LYS A 244 -4.14 0.71 -4.52
N GLU A 245 -5.21 1.16 -5.18
CA GLU A 245 -6.53 1.32 -4.57
C GLU A 245 -7.20 -0.03 -4.25
N LEU A 246 -7.12 -1.02 -5.15
CA LEU A 246 -7.86 -2.27 -4.98
C LEU A 246 -7.09 -3.35 -4.21
N LEU A 247 -5.81 -3.55 -4.54
CA LEU A 247 -4.95 -4.55 -3.88
C LEU A 247 -4.33 -3.95 -2.62
N GLY A 248 -3.74 -2.76 -2.72
CA GLY A 248 -3.09 -2.10 -1.58
C GLY A 248 -4.04 -1.85 -0.41
N MET A 249 -5.28 -1.44 -0.69
CA MET A 249 -6.31 -1.26 0.35
C MET A 249 -7.18 -2.50 0.57
N SER A 250 -6.94 -3.59 -0.17
CA SER A 250 -7.75 -4.82 -0.16
C SER A 250 -9.26 -4.54 -0.20
N TYR A 251 -9.67 -3.56 -1.02
CA TYR A 251 -11.06 -3.09 -1.05
C TYR A 251 -12.01 -4.17 -1.55
N ARG A 252 -11.63 -4.93 -2.58
CA ARG A 252 -12.42 -6.06 -3.10
C ARG A 252 -11.52 -7.03 -3.87
N PRO A 253 -10.91 -8.02 -3.19
CA PRO A 253 -9.82 -8.82 -3.74
C PRO A 253 -10.21 -9.59 -5.01
N GLY A 254 -11.43 -10.14 -5.10
CA GLY A 254 -11.87 -10.89 -6.30
C GLY A 254 -12.19 -10.04 -7.54
N ALA A 255 -12.42 -8.73 -7.40
CA ALA A 255 -12.88 -7.86 -8.50
C ALA A 255 -11.76 -7.11 -9.24
N HIS A 256 -10.51 -7.17 -8.74
CA HIS A 256 -9.39 -6.41 -9.30
C HIS A 256 -9.12 -6.73 -10.77
N LYS A 257 -9.15 -8.01 -11.15
CA LYS A 257 -8.89 -8.47 -12.52
C LYS A 257 -9.93 -7.92 -13.49
N LEU A 258 -11.20 -7.96 -13.08
CA LEU A 258 -12.33 -7.43 -13.86
C LEU A 258 -12.22 -5.92 -14.02
N ALA A 259 -11.79 -5.20 -12.99
CA ALA A 259 -11.61 -3.75 -13.04
C ALA A 259 -10.48 -3.34 -13.99
N ARG A 260 -9.34 -4.06 -13.97
CA ARG A 260 -8.27 -3.89 -14.96
C ARG A 260 -8.78 -4.10 -16.39
N LEU A 261 -9.54 -5.16 -16.62
CA LEU A 261 -10.10 -5.46 -17.94
C LEU A 261 -11.06 -4.36 -18.42
N LYS A 262 -11.94 -3.88 -17.54
CA LYS A 262 -12.86 -2.77 -17.86
C LYS A 262 -12.10 -1.48 -18.16
N TYR A 263 -11.08 -1.16 -17.37
CA TYR A 263 -10.20 0.00 -17.61
C TYR A 263 -9.54 -0.08 -18.99
N ILE A 264 -8.99 -1.25 -19.37
CA ILE A 264 -8.37 -1.45 -20.69
C ILE A 264 -9.41 -1.24 -21.80
N LYS A 265 -10.63 -1.78 -21.66
CA LYS A 265 -11.70 -1.57 -22.64
C LYS A 265 -12.07 -0.09 -22.80
N ILE A 266 -12.20 0.64 -21.69
CA ILE A 266 -12.51 2.08 -21.71
C ILE A 266 -11.36 2.86 -22.35
N HIS A 267 -10.11 2.54 -22.01
CA HIS A 267 -8.95 3.15 -22.63
C HIS A 267 -8.92 2.94 -24.15
N LEU A 268 -9.28 1.74 -24.62
CA LEU A 268 -9.41 1.46 -26.04
C LEU A 268 -10.55 2.24 -26.70
N SER A 269 -11.70 2.42 -26.02
CA SER A 269 -12.82 3.21 -26.56
C SER A 269 -12.51 4.69 -26.76
N PHE A 270 -11.45 5.21 -26.15
CA PHE A 270 -11.01 6.59 -26.36
C PHE A 270 -10.17 6.76 -27.63
N LYS A 271 -9.64 5.67 -28.18
CA LYS A 271 -8.93 5.70 -29.45
C LYS A 271 -9.94 5.79 -30.59
N LYS A 272 -9.64 6.63 -31.59
CA LYS A 272 -10.46 6.71 -32.80
C LYS A 272 -10.43 5.34 -33.51
N PRO A 273 -11.59 4.78 -33.91
CA PRO A 273 -11.61 3.54 -34.65
C PRO A 273 -10.93 3.72 -36.01
N LYS A 274 -10.23 2.69 -36.49
CA LYS A 274 -9.70 2.69 -37.86
C LYS A 274 -10.90 2.75 -38.83
N PRO A 275 -10.89 3.63 -39.85
CA PRO A 275 -11.99 3.69 -40.81
C PRO A 275 -12.15 2.34 -41.50
N ARG A 276 -13.39 1.86 -41.61
CA ARG A 276 -13.71 0.65 -42.35
C ARG A 276 -13.75 1.03 -43.83
N ILE A 277 -12.68 0.70 -44.56
CA ILE A 277 -12.65 0.87 -46.02
C ILE A 277 -13.74 -0.05 -46.58
N GLN A 278 -14.84 0.54 -47.02
CA GLN A 278 -15.85 -0.20 -47.76
C GLN A 278 -15.23 -0.52 -49.12
N LYS A 279 -14.98 -1.80 -49.39
CA LYS A 279 -14.58 -2.22 -50.74
C LYS A 279 -15.79 -1.99 -51.62
N HIS A 280 -15.74 -0.97 -52.48
CA HIS A 280 -16.70 -0.85 -53.57
C HIS A 280 -16.55 -2.11 -54.43
N LYS A 281 -17.66 -2.85 -54.56
CA LYS A 281 -17.80 -3.96 -55.50
C LYS A 281 -18.18 -3.40 -56.86
#